data_AF-A0A383D7J8-F1
#
_entry.id   AF-A0A383D7J8-F1
#
_cell.length_a   1.000
_cell.length_b   1.000
_cell.length_c   1.000
_cell.angle_alpha   90.00
_cell.angle_beta   90.00
_cell.angle_gamma   90.00
#
_symmetry.space_group_name_H-M   'P 1'
#
loop_
_entity.id
_entity.type
_entity.pdbx_description
1 polymer ?
#
loop_
_entity_poly.entity_id
_entity_poly.type
_entity_poly.pdbx_seq_one_letter_code
_entity_poly.pdbx_strand_id
1 'polypeptide(L)'
;VIKNTIIWNNMAESPWNVPLESLEILYYPHEQDPPSISYSDIQINDTEGVAYEIIQQGVGNKNDNPLFNEPEIGDFTLQNGSPCINTGDPNPWYSDMDGSTSDMGVTGGLFITPNFISYDFGEIGDIESTADFTLSNSRLTPITIESVSFSGNTFSTATSFPIVINPLQTSVIRIGCIPENIGSTEGNMVLNSPDLPEGISVLLSVTGSDGNMLSGELSGTLYSATYRITGDINVDG
;
A
#
# COMPACT_ATOMS: atom_id res chain seq x y z
N VAL A 1 -7.29 -7.10 6.23
CA VAL A 1 -7.60 -6.46 4.93
C VAL A 1 -7.42 -7.50 3.85
N ILE A 2 -8.43 -7.71 3.00
CA ILE A 2 -8.33 -8.55 1.80
C ILE A 2 -8.32 -7.60 0.60
N LYS A 3 -7.34 -7.75 -0.30
CA LYS A 3 -7.15 -6.83 -1.43
C LYS A 3 -6.52 -7.53 -2.61
N ASN A 4 -6.92 -7.18 -3.82
CA ASN A 4 -6.36 -7.75 -5.05
C ASN A 4 -6.34 -9.28 -5.05
N THR A 5 -7.37 -9.91 -4.45
CA THR A 5 -7.39 -11.35 -4.18
C THR A 5 -8.49 -12.01 -4.99
N ILE A 6 -8.23 -13.21 -5.51
CA ILE A 6 -9.27 -14.09 -6.06
C ILE A 6 -9.52 -15.22 -5.05
N ILE A 7 -10.77 -15.33 -4.60
CA ILE A 7 -11.23 -16.44 -3.76
C ILE A 7 -12.35 -17.15 -4.52
N TRP A 8 -11.99 -18.24 -5.19
CA TRP A 8 -12.90 -18.96 -6.08
C TRP A 8 -12.80 -20.47 -5.85
N ASN A 9 -13.94 -21.16 -5.73
CA ASN A 9 -13.95 -22.60 -5.52
C ASN A 9 -13.79 -23.39 -6.84
N ASN A 10 -13.87 -22.72 -8.00
CA ASN A 10 -13.78 -23.34 -9.32
C ASN A 10 -14.68 -24.58 -9.54
N MET A 11 -15.69 -24.77 -8.70
CA MET A 11 -16.62 -25.88 -8.81
C MET A 11 -17.86 -25.34 -9.52
N ALA A 12 -17.95 -25.63 -10.82
CA ALA A 12 -19.05 -25.19 -11.67
C ALA A 12 -20.43 -25.65 -11.13
N GLU A 13 -20.49 -26.78 -10.41
CA GLU A 13 -21.74 -27.34 -9.85
C GLU A 13 -21.49 -28.26 -8.62
N SER A 14 -20.57 -27.94 -7.72
CA SER A 14 -20.44 -28.78 -6.50
C SER A 14 -21.57 -28.46 -5.50
N PRO A 15 -22.34 -29.46 -5.04
CA PRO A 15 -23.28 -29.28 -3.92
C PRO A 15 -22.54 -28.97 -2.61
N TRP A 16 -21.23 -29.19 -2.57
CA TRP A 16 -20.33 -28.70 -1.55
C TRP A 16 -19.74 -27.39 -2.05
N ASN A 17 -20.54 -26.33 -1.91
CA ASN A 17 -20.09 -24.94 -2.00
C ASN A 17 -18.78 -24.77 -1.23
N VAL A 18 -18.01 -23.70 -1.49
CA VAL A 18 -17.29 -23.06 -0.39
C VAL A 18 -18.41 -22.37 0.37
N PRO A 19 -18.98 -22.94 1.44
CA PRO A 19 -19.89 -22.17 2.26
C PRO A 19 -19.02 -21.03 2.79
N LEU A 20 -19.57 -19.84 2.97
CA LEU A 20 -18.83 -18.74 3.57
C LEU A 20 -18.21 -19.12 4.95
N GLU A 21 -18.78 -20.14 5.59
CA GLU A 21 -18.26 -20.86 6.77
C GLU A 21 -16.87 -21.51 6.55
N SER A 22 -16.53 -21.93 5.33
CA SER A 22 -15.22 -22.50 4.96
C SER A 22 -14.14 -21.45 4.68
N LEU A 23 -14.53 -20.19 4.47
CA LEU A 23 -13.61 -19.05 4.52
C LEU A 23 -13.45 -18.50 5.94
N GLU A 24 -14.17 -19.08 6.93
CA GLU A 24 -14.26 -18.59 8.31
C GLU A 24 -14.53 -17.07 8.41
N ILE A 25 -15.12 -16.44 7.38
CA ILE A 25 -15.57 -15.04 7.46
C ILE A 25 -16.90 -15.04 8.22
N LEU A 26 -16.81 -15.34 9.51
CA LEU A 26 -17.89 -15.26 10.46
C LEU A 26 -18.01 -13.81 10.91
N TYR A 27 -18.87 -13.04 10.25
CA TYR A 27 -19.25 -11.73 10.77
C TYR A 27 -20.21 -11.93 11.95
N TYR A 28 -19.68 -11.81 13.17
CA TYR A 28 -20.49 -11.70 14.37
C TYR A 28 -20.82 -10.21 14.59
N PRO A 29 -22.08 -9.78 14.45
CA PRO A 29 -22.47 -8.36 14.53
C PRO A 29 -22.31 -7.73 15.93
N HIS A 30 -21.69 -8.44 16.88
CA HIS A 30 -21.35 -7.90 18.18
C HIS A 30 -19.96 -7.23 18.13
N GLU A 31 -19.98 -5.93 17.86
CA GLU A 31 -18.89 -4.95 18.12
C GLU A 31 -17.60 -5.02 17.29
N GLN A 32 -17.52 -5.79 16.19
CA GLN A 32 -16.39 -5.69 15.25
C GLN A 32 -16.80 -5.05 13.93
N ASP A 33 -15.97 -4.12 13.46
CA ASP A 33 -16.04 -3.62 12.08
C ASP A 33 -15.80 -4.81 11.13
N PRO A 34 -16.57 -4.93 10.04
CA PRO A 34 -16.35 -5.99 9.06
C PRO A 34 -14.94 -5.89 8.46
N PRO A 35 -14.36 -6.99 7.97
CA PRO A 35 -13.08 -6.93 7.29
C PRO A 35 -13.16 -6.00 6.08
N SER A 36 -12.19 -5.11 5.91
CA SER A 36 -12.06 -4.32 4.70
C SER A 36 -11.64 -5.22 3.54
N ILE A 37 -12.51 -5.34 2.54
CA ILE A 37 -12.31 -6.09 1.30
C ILE A 37 -12.44 -5.12 0.13
N SER A 38 -11.45 -5.06 -0.77
CA SER A 38 -11.49 -4.17 -1.93
C SER A 38 -10.75 -4.79 -3.12
N TYR A 39 -11.17 -4.46 -4.34
CA TYR A 39 -10.56 -4.93 -5.58
C TYR A 39 -10.29 -6.44 -5.55
N SER A 40 -11.26 -7.23 -5.10
CA SER A 40 -11.14 -8.67 -4.96
C SER A 40 -12.32 -9.37 -5.63
N ASP A 41 -12.08 -10.53 -6.23
CA ASP A 41 -13.11 -11.35 -6.84
C ASP A 41 -13.38 -12.56 -5.96
N ILE A 42 -14.55 -12.59 -5.33
CA ILE A 42 -14.89 -13.57 -4.29
C ILE A 42 -16.19 -14.25 -4.67
N GLN A 43 -16.13 -15.57 -4.82
CA GLN A 43 -17.30 -16.38 -5.12
C GLN A 43 -18.29 -16.35 -3.95
N ILE A 44 -19.51 -15.88 -4.22
CA ILE A 44 -20.62 -15.89 -3.25
C ILE A 44 -21.86 -16.43 -3.92
N ASN A 45 -22.38 -17.54 -3.40
CA ASN A 45 -23.59 -18.17 -3.94
C ASN A 45 -24.88 -17.66 -3.26
N ASP A 46 -24.79 -17.21 -2.02
CA ASP A 46 -25.90 -16.58 -1.31
C ASP A 46 -25.87 -15.06 -1.50
N THR A 47 -26.52 -14.60 -2.56
CA THR A 47 -26.61 -13.17 -2.92
C THR A 47 -27.60 -12.38 -2.06
N GLU A 48 -28.34 -13.04 -1.17
CA GLU A 48 -29.28 -12.39 -0.24
C GLU A 48 -28.72 -12.35 1.20
N GLY A 49 -27.52 -12.91 1.42
CA GLY A 49 -26.86 -12.97 2.71
C GLY A 49 -26.03 -11.73 3.05
N VAL A 50 -25.83 -11.50 4.36
CA VAL A 50 -25.03 -10.38 4.91
C VAL A 50 -23.60 -10.33 4.34
N ALA A 51 -23.03 -11.49 4.02
CA ALA A 51 -21.68 -11.58 3.45
C ALA A 51 -21.58 -10.99 2.03
N TYR A 52 -22.62 -11.20 1.22
CA TYR A 52 -22.71 -10.58 -0.11
C TYR A 52 -22.75 -9.06 0.02
N GLU A 53 -23.52 -8.55 0.99
CA GLU A 53 -23.58 -7.11 1.25
C GLU A 53 -22.22 -6.55 1.69
N ILE A 54 -21.49 -7.23 2.59
CA ILE A 54 -20.16 -6.78 3.04
C ILE A 54 -19.17 -6.71 1.87
N ILE A 55 -19.14 -7.74 1.02
CA ILE A 55 -18.20 -7.80 -0.11
C ILE A 55 -18.60 -6.78 -1.19
N GLN A 56 -19.88 -6.65 -1.52
CA GLN A 56 -20.34 -5.70 -2.53
C GLN A 56 -20.25 -4.23 -2.08
N GLN A 57 -20.25 -3.96 -0.77
CA GLN A 57 -19.97 -2.61 -0.27
C GLN A 57 -18.49 -2.21 -0.43
N GLY A 58 -17.59 -3.19 -0.58
CA GLY A 58 -16.18 -2.93 -0.83
C GLY A 58 -15.92 -2.44 -2.25
N VAL A 59 -15.06 -1.42 -2.37
CA VAL A 59 -14.75 -0.80 -3.67
C VAL A 59 -14.08 -1.81 -4.61
N GLY A 60 -14.60 -1.90 -5.85
CA GLY A 60 -13.97 -2.68 -6.93
C GLY A 60 -14.12 -4.20 -6.81
N ASN A 61 -14.83 -4.71 -5.80
CA ASN A 61 -15.05 -6.14 -5.63
C ASN A 61 -15.97 -6.72 -6.71
N LYS A 62 -15.81 -8.01 -6.98
CA LYS A 62 -16.54 -8.78 -7.98
C LYS A 62 -16.96 -10.13 -7.41
N ASN A 63 -17.92 -10.74 -8.10
CA ASN A 63 -18.36 -12.11 -7.90
C ASN A 63 -18.62 -12.70 -9.30
N ASP A 64 -17.59 -12.69 -10.13
CA ASP A 64 -17.66 -13.13 -11.52
C ASP A 64 -16.69 -14.31 -11.71
N ASN A 65 -16.96 -15.22 -12.65
CA ASN A 65 -16.02 -16.32 -12.88
C ASN A 65 -14.64 -15.77 -13.32
N PRO A 66 -13.53 -16.04 -12.61
CA PRO A 66 -12.20 -15.55 -12.96
C PRO A 66 -11.68 -16.04 -14.31
N LEU A 67 -12.29 -17.09 -14.89
CA LEU A 67 -11.84 -17.72 -16.13
C LEU A 67 -10.36 -18.20 -16.04
N PHE A 68 -10.05 -19.10 -15.11
CA PHE A 68 -8.74 -19.75 -15.05
C PHE A 68 -8.51 -20.71 -16.23
N ASN A 69 -7.27 -20.88 -16.71
CA ASN A 69 -6.93 -21.76 -17.84
C ASN A 69 -7.24 -23.24 -17.59
N GLU A 70 -6.50 -23.89 -16.68
CA GLU A 70 -6.66 -25.32 -16.34
C GLU A 70 -6.55 -25.54 -14.81
N PRO A 71 -7.46 -24.95 -14.02
CA PRO A 71 -7.42 -24.96 -12.56
C PRO A 71 -7.48 -26.37 -11.94
N GLU A 72 -8.07 -27.35 -12.62
CA GLU A 72 -8.14 -28.75 -12.19
C GLU A 72 -6.78 -29.46 -12.16
N ILE A 73 -5.80 -28.95 -12.92
CA ILE A 73 -4.41 -29.41 -12.87
C ILE A 73 -3.47 -28.39 -12.19
N GLY A 74 -4.03 -27.32 -11.61
CA GLY A 74 -3.31 -26.30 -10.87
C GLY A 74 -2.84 -25.10 -11.68
N ASP A 75 -3.28 -24.93 -12.93
CA ASP A 75 -3.03 -23.71 -13.71
C ASP A 75 -4.10 -22.65 -13.40
N PHE A 76 -3.78 -21.77 -12.45
CA PHE A 76 -4.61 -20.64 -12.04
C PHE A 76 -4.25 -19.33 -12.76
N THR A 77 -3.60 -19.40 -13.93
CA THR A 77 -3.42 -18.21 -14.77
C THR A 77 -4.75 -17.80 -15.42
N LEU A 78 -4.93 -16.50 -15.64
CA LEU A 78 -6.16 -15.94 -16.18
C LEU A 78 -6.24 -16.13 -17.71
N GLN A 79 -7.40 -16.54 -18.21
CA GLN A 79 -7.71 -16.54 -19.65
C GLN A 79 -7.88 -15.13 -20.18
N ASN A 80 -7.62 -14.94 -21.48
CA ASN A 80 -7.92 -13.69 -22.15
C ASN A 80 -9.42 -13.36 -22.05
N GLY A 81 -9.75 -12.16 -21.58
CA GLY A 81 -11.13 -11.74 -21.33
C GLY A 81 -11.67 -12.05 -19.94
N SER A 82 -10.82 -12.55 -19.03
CA SER A 82 -11.15 -12.66 -17.61
C SER A 82 -11.62 -11.32 -17.03
N PRO A 83 -12.67 -11.31 -16.19
CA PRO A 83 -13.11 -10.10 -15.47
C PRO A 83 -12.08 -9.59 -14.45
N CYS A 84 -11.10 -10.44 -14.11
CA CYS A 84 -10.03 -10.14 -13.16
C CYS A 84 -8.82 -9.46 -13.81
N ILE A 85 -8.78 -9.36 -15.15
CA ILE A 85 -7.68 -8.70 -15.85
C ILE A 85 -7.86 -7.19 -15.81
N ASN A 86 -6.82 -6.46 -15.40
CA ASN A 86 -6.80 -5.00 -15.33
C ASN A 86 -7.93 -4.37 -14.49
N THR A 87 -8.39 -5.04 -13.43
CA THR A 87 -9.48 -4.52 -12.59
C THR A 87 -9.18 -4.45 -11.09
N GLY A 88 -7.90 -4.58 -10.73
CA GLY A 88 -7.36 -4.37 -9.38
C GLY A 88 -7.40 -2.91 -8.91
N ASP A 89 -6.65 -2.61 -7.86
CA ASP A 89 -6.60 -1.25 -7.32
C ASP A 89 -5.91 -0.28 -8.31
N PRO A 90 -6.54 0.86 -8.65
CA PRO A 90 -6.01 1.82 -9.62
C PRO A 90 -4.80 2.63 -9.10
N ASN A 91 -4.44 2.51 -7.82
CA ASN A 91 -3.26 3.17 -7.27
C ASN A 91 -1.99 2.63 -7.97
N PRO A 92 -1.08 3.50 -8.46
CA PRO A 92 0.13 3.11 -9.17
C PRO A 92 1.02 2.08 -8.43
N TRP A 93 0.99 2.03 -7.10
CA TRP A 93 1.71 1.01 -6.32
C TRP A 93 1.25 -0.43 -6.60
N TYR A 94 0.04 -0.58 -7.14
CA TYR A 94 -0.57 -1.85 -7.52
C TYR A 94 -0.84 -1.91 -9.03
N SER A 95 -0.02 -1.26 -9.86
CA SER A 95 -0.10 -1.47 -11.32
C SER A 95 0.69 -2.72 -11.73
N ASP A 96 0.42 -3.24 -12.93
CA ASP A 96 1.28 -4.25 -13.54
C ASP A 96 2.54 -3.62 -14.09
N MET A 97 3.54 -4.46 -14.40
CA MET A 97 4.84 -3.98 -14.90
C MET A 97 4.77 -3.28 -16.27
N ASP A 98 3.72 -3.51 -17.05
CA ASP A 98 3.46 -2.81 -18.31
C ASP A 98 2.68 -1.49 -18.12
N GLY A 99 2.36 -1.14 -16.87
CA GLY A 99 1.69 0.10 -16.49
C GLY A 99 0.16 0.04 -16.54
N SER A 100 -0.44 -1.11 -16.86
CA SER A 100 -1.89 -1.28 -16.69
C SER A 100 -2.26 -1.35 -15.21
N THR A 101 -3.55 -1.16 -14.90
CA THR A 101 -4.08 -1.50 -13.57
C THR A 101 -3.80 -2.97 -13.29
N SER A 102 -3.46 -3.36 -12.07
CA SER A 102 -3.15 -4.77 -11.77
C SER A 102 -4.29 -5.72 -12.09
N ASP A 103 -3.93 -6.90 -12.56
CA ASP A 103 -4.78 -8.08 -12.49
C ASP A 103 -5.08 -8.44 -11.02
N MET A 104 -6.29 -8.95 -10.73
CA MET A 104 -6.57 -9.54 -9.42
C MET A 104 -5.88 -10.90 -9.27
N GLY A 105 -5.47 -11.24 -8.05
CA GLY A 105 -4.84 -12.52 -7.74
C GLY A 105 -3.33 -12.50 -7.90
N VAL A 106 -2.75 -13.67 -8.21
CA VAL A 106 -1.29 -13.90 -8.13
C VAL A 106 -0.50 -13.29 -9.28
N THR A 107 -1.15 -13.03 -10.42
CA THR A 107 -0.47 -12.58 -11.64
C THR A 107 -0.27 -11.07 -11.70
N GLY A 108 -0.91 -10.31 -10.81
CA GLY A 108 -0.87 -8.86 -10.83
C GLY A 108 0.18 -8.22 -9.92
N GLY A 109 0.57 -6.99 -10.27
CA GLY A 109 1.37 -6.07 -9.47
C GLY A 109 2.78 -5.81 -9.97
N LEU A 110 3.46 -4.88 -9.30
CA LEU A 110 4.78 -4.41 -9.68
C LEU A 110 5.93 -5.31 -9.21
N PHE A 111 5.67 -6.27 -8.32
CA PHE A 111 6.69 -7.05 -7.59
C PHE A 111 7.71 -6.17 -6.85
N ILE A 112 7.29 -4.96 -6.46
CA ILE A 112 8.04 -4.02 -5.65
C ILE A 112 7.22 -3.74 -4.39
N THR A 113 7.83 -3.85 -3.22
CA THR A 113 7.13 -3.70 -1.94
C THR A 113 7.69 -2.52 -1.15
N PRO A 114 6.92 -1.42 -1.01
CA PRO A 114 7.25 -0.37 -0.06
C PRO A 114 6.86 -0.77 1.38
N ASN A 115 7.53 -0.23 2.40
CA ASN A 115 7.06 -0.39 3.78
C ASN A 115 5.81 0.45 4.10
N PHE A 116 5.60 1.56 3.39
CA PHE A 116 4.39 2.36 3.45
C PHE A 116 4.15 3.12 2.14
N ILE A 117 2.89 3.44 1.86
CA ILE A 117 2.49 4.34 0.74
C ILE A 117 1.85 5.65 1.24
N SER A 118 1.68 5.75 2.56
CA SER A 118 1.25 6.95 3.27
C SER A 118 1.97 7.01 4.61
N TYR A 119 2.48 8.17 5.01
CA TYR A 119 3.14 8.35 6.30
C TYR A 119 2.73 9.67 6.95
N ASP A 120 2.25 9.58 8.19
CA ASP A 120 1.93 10.75 9.01
C ASP A 120 3.04 10.97 10.04
N PHE A 121 3.74 12.10 9.91
CA PHE A 121 4.77 12.52 10.85
C PHE A 121 4.20 12.99 12.19
N GLY A 122 2.88 13.19 12.30
CA GLY A 122 2.22 13.65 13.51
C GLY A 122 2.45 15.14 13.77
N GLU A 123 2.55 15.52 15.05
CA GLU A 123 2.73 16.91 15.47
C GLU A 123 4.21 17.26 15.65
N ILE A 124 4.72 18.18 14.83
CA ILE A 124 6.14 18.59 14.79
C ILE A 124 6.25 20.11 14.94
N GLY A 125 7.28 20.56 15.66
CA GLY A 125 7.65 21.98 15.79
C GLY A 125 8.81 22.37 14.87
N ASP A 126 9.80 23.07 15.41
CA ASP A 126 10.93 23.60 14.62
C ASP A 126 12.07 22.59 14.38
N ILE A 127 11.90 21.33 14.78
CA ILE A 127 12.94 20.31 14.75
C ILE A 127 12.59 19.26 13.72
N GLU A 128 13.54 18.97 12.84
CA GLU A 128 13.39 17.95 11.82
C GLU A 128 13.06 16.60 12.45
N SER A 129 11.99 15.98 11.96
CA SER A 129 11.71 14.57 12.16
C SER A 129 12.02 13.81 10.89
N THR A 130 12.44 12.56 11.04
CA THR A 130 12.80 11.71 9.90
C THR A 130 11.98 10.43 9.85
N ALA A 131 11.82 9.88 8.64
CA ALA A 131 11.19 8.59 8.40
C ALA A 131 11.93 7.83 7.28
N ASP A 132 12.20 6.55 7.50
CA ASP A 132 12.83 5.68 6.51
C ASP A 132 11.79 4.99 5.63
N PHE A 133 11.67 5.47 4.39
CA PHE A 133 10.93 4.77 3.35
C PHE A 133 11.82 3.67 2.76
N THR A 134 11.35 2.42 2.82
CA THR A 134 12.08 1.28 2.27
C THR A 134 11.36 0.70 1.07
N LEU A 135 12.13 0.29 0.07
CA LEU A 135 11.62 -0.30 -1.16
C LEU A 135 12.35 -1.60 -1.44
N SER A 136 11.61 -2.71 -1.50
CA SER A 136 12.15 -4.05 -1.74
C SER A 136 11.83 -4.52 -3.15
N ASN A 137 12.83 -5.06 -3.85
CA ASN A 137 12.71 -5.55 -5.21
C ASN A 137 12.55 -7.09 -5.24
N SER A 138 11.36 -7.58 -5.62
CA SER A 138 11.09 -9.01 -5.82
C SER A 138 11.09 -9.41 -7.30
N ARG A 139 11.42 -8.49 -8.22
CA ARG A 139 11.65 -8.80 -9.63
C ARG A 139 12.94 -9.59 -9.81
N LEU A 140 13.06 -10.22 -10.99
CA LEU A 140 14.28 -10.92 -11.41
C LEU A 140 15.34 -9.98 -12.01
N THR A 141 15.02 -8.70 -12.21
CA THR A 141 15.90 -7.66 -12.75
C THR A 141 16.04 -6.51 -11.76
N PRO A 142 17.17 -5.75 -11.78
CA PRO A 142 17.30 -4.55 -10.97
C PRO A 142 16.26 -3.50 -11.36
N ILE A 143 15.94 -2.62 -10.41
CA ILE A 143 15.21 -1.37 -10.67
C ILE A 143 16.05 -0.17 -10.25
N THR A 144 15.82 0.98 -10.88
CA THR A 144 16.55 2.22 -10.62
C THR A 144 15.60 3.33 -10.20
N ILE A 145 15.86 3.98 -9.07
CA ILE A 145 15.22 5.24 -8.69
C ILE A 145 16.19 6.37 -9.05
N GLU A 146 15.82 7.19 -10.04
CA GLU A 146 16.68 8.26 -10.57
C GLU A 146 16.67 9.50 -9.68
N SER A 147 15.51 9.80 -9.07
CA SER A 147 15.35 10.89 -8.10
C SER A 147 13.99 10.77 -7.41
N VAL A 148 13.79 11.61 -6.39
CA VAL A 148 12.46 11.90 -5.84
C VAL A 148 12.18 13.40 -5.93
N SER A 149 10.90 13.76 -5.91
CA SER A 149 10.45 15.15 -5.81
C SER A 149 9.35 15.29 -4.78
N PHE A 150 9.31 16.42 -4.08
CA PHE A 150 8.33 16.69 -3.03
C PHE A 150 7.35 17.78 -3.45
N SER A 151 6.13 17.69 -2.91
CA SER A 151 5.16 18.78 -2.96
C SER A 151 5.54 19.83 -1.90
N GLY A 152 5.91 21.03 -2.35
CA GLY A 152 6.35 22.10 -1.44
C GLY A 152 7.73 21.84 -0.82
N ASN A 153 8.01 22.50 0.30
CA ASN A 153 9.33 22.48 0.95
C ASN A 153 9.33 21.83 2.33
N THR A 154 8.17 21.40 2.84
CA THR A 154 8.04 20.78 4.17
C THR A 154 8.76 19.45 4.27
N PHE A 155 8.82 18.71 3.16
CA PHE A 155 9.46 17.40 3.09
C PHE A 155 10.72 17.48 2.23
N SER A 156 11.75 16.75 2.63
CA SER A 156 13.03 16.72 1.93
C SER A 156 13.72 15.36 2.03
N THR A 157 14.82 15.17 1.31
CA THR A 157 15.71 14.02 1.49
C THR A 157 17.16 14.43 1.23
N ALA A 158 18.08 13.84 1.99
CA ALA A 158 19.52 13.91 1.72
C ALA A 158 20.05 12.62 1.07
N THR A 159 19.18 11.67 0.72
CA THR A 159 19.57 10.42 0.06
C THR A 159 20.17 10.72 -1.32
N SER A 160 21.31 10.08 -1.63
CA SER A 160 21.98 10.20 -2.93
C SER A 160 21.32 9.33 -3.98
N PHE A 161 21.14 9.88 -5.18
CA PHE A 161 20.57 9.20 -6.35
C PHE A 161 21.58 9.18 -7.53
N PRO A 162 21.48 8.23 -8.48
CA PRO A 162 20.47 7.17 -8.57
C PRO A 162 20.69 6.04 -7.55
N ILE A 163 19.61 5.35 -7.18
CA ILE A 163 19.62 4.14 -6.35
C ILE A 163 19.26 2.95 -7.24
N VAL A 164 20.15 1.96 -7.31
CA VAL A 164 19.88 0.68 -8.00
C VAL A 164 19.56 -0.38 -6.96
N ILE A 165 18.38 -0.99 -7.05
CA ILE A 165 17.90 -2.04 -6.16
C ILE A 165 17.95 -3.36 -6.93
N ASN A 166 18.92 -4.23 -6.63
CA ASN A 166 19.03 -5.54 -7.28
C ASN A 166 17.92 -6.50 -6.82
N PRO A 167 17.69 -7.61 -7.53
CA PRO A 167 16.75 -8.65 -7.10
C PRO A 167 16.98 -9.09 -5.65
N LEU A 168 15.89 -9.23 -4.91
CA LEU A 168 15.84 -9.62 -3.49
C LEU A 168 16.57 -8.65 -2.53
N GLN A 169 16.82 -7.41 -2.96
CA GLN A 169 17.39 -6.36 -2.12
C GLN A 169 16.35 -5.31 -1.74
N THR A 170 16.64 -4.62 -0.64
CA THR A 170 15.89 -3.48 -0.14
C THR A 170 16.82 -2.27 -0.08
N SER A 171 16.32 -1.10 -0.48
CA SER A 171 17.01 0.18 -0.29
C SER A 171 16.14 1.15 0.52
N VAL A 172 16.79 2.18 1.06
CA VAL A 172 16.17 3.15 1.97
C VAL A 172 16.30 4.56 1.38
N ILE A 173 15.21 5.32 1.43
CA ILE A 173 15.18 6.77 1.20
C ILE A 173 14.75 7.40 2.53
N ARG A 174 15.63 8.19 3.13
CA ARG A 174 15.34 8.89 4.39
C ARG A 174 14.63 10.19 4.06
N ILE A 175 13.42 10.35 4.59
CA ILE A 175 12.58 11.54 4.39
C ILE A 175 12.73 12.41 5.63
N GLY A 176 13.07 13.68 5.44
CA GLY A 176 13.06 14.71 6.49
C GLY A 176 11.79 15.55 6.42
N CYS A 177 11.29 15.98 7.57
CA CYS A 177 10.09 16.80 7.69
C CYS A 177 10.31 17.99 8.64
N ILE A 178 10.13 19.21 8.12
CA ILE A 178 10.13 20.46 8.88
C ILE A 178 8.90 21.29 8.44
N PRO A 179 7.84 21.39 9.25
CA PRO A 179 6.68 22.22 8.94
C PRO A 179 7.05 23.70 8.74
N GLU A 180 6.57 24.34 7.65
CA GLU A 180 6.79 25.78 7.43
C GLU A 180 5.78 26.66 8.18
N ASN A 181 4.62 26.10 8.52
CA ASN A 181 3.50 26.81 9.14
C ASN A 181 2.83 25.94 10.20
N ILE A 182 2.18 26.59 11.16
CA ILE A 182 1.29 25.93 12.12
C ILE A 182 0.04 25.41 11.39
N GLY A 183 -0.38 24.21 11.74
CA GLY A 183 -1.53 23.51 11.16
C GLY A 183 -1.14 22.34 10.27
N SER A 184 -2.14 21.65 9.73
CA SER A 184 -1.94 20.46 8.92
C SER A 184 -1.45 20.80 7.52
N THR A 185 -0.40 20.10 7.09
CA THR A 185 0.17 20.15 5.74
C THR A 185 0.23 18.73 5.19
N GLU A 186 -0.21 18.57 3.95
CA GLU A 186 -0.11 17.32 3.20
C GLU A 186 0.69 17.56 1.92
N GLY A 187 1.43 16.55 1.48
CA GLY A 187 2.21 16.57 0.25
C GLY A 187 2.55 15.17 -0.22
N ASN A 188 3.12 15.07 -1.41
CA ASN A 188 3.56 13.79 -1.96
C ASN A 188 5.06 13.77 -2.18
N MET A 189 5.69 12.62 -1.92
CA MET A 189 6.99 12.26 -2.48
C MET A 189 6.76 11.43 -3.74
N VAL A 190 7.06 11.99 -4.91
CA VAL A 190 6.96 11.28 -6.20
C VAL A 190 8.30 10.65 -6.53
N LEU A 191 8.32 9.35 -6.87
CA LEU A 191 9.52 8.64 -7.29
C LEU A 191 9.65 8.73 -8.81
N ASN A 192 10.79 9.23 -9.29
CA ASN A 192 11.12 9.23 -10.71
C ASN A 192 11.96 8.00 -11.02
N SER A 193 11.42 7.08 -11.81
CA SER A 193 12.07 5.82 -12.17
C SER A 193 11.68 5.40 -13.58
N PRO A 194 12.61 4.91 -14.41
CA PRO A 194 12.27 4.27 -15.68
C PRO A 194 11.61 2.89 -15.50
N ASP A 195 11.69 2.31 -14.30
CA ASP A 195 11.26 0.94 -14.00
C ASP A 195 9.93 0.88 -13.21
N LEU A 196 9.39 2.02 -12.80
CA LEU A 196 8.13 2.13 -12.04
C LEU A 196 7.10 2.98 -12.81
N PRO A 197 5.79 2.81 -12.52
CA PRO A 197 4.74 3.62 -13.12
C PRO A 197 4.94 5.12 -12.93
N GLU A 198 4.55 5.89 -13.94
CA GLU A 198 4.57 7.34 -13.88
C GLU A 198 3.66 7.88 -12.76
N GLY A 199 4.15 8.85 -11.99
CA GLY A 199 3.38 9.48 -10.92
C GLY A 199 3.26 8.65 -9.63
N ILE A 200 3.94 7.50 -9.55
CA ILE A 200 4.00 6.70 -8.33
C ILE A 200 4.54 7.55 -7.16
N SER A 201 3.79 7.59 -6.07
CA SER A 201 4.05 8.55 -5.00
C SER A 201 3.62 8.05 -3.64
N VAL A 202 4.27 8.58 -2.61
CA VAL A 202 3.95 8.36 -1.20
C VAL A 202 3.26 9.61 -0.65
N LEU A 203 2.10 9.44 -0.04
CA LEU A 203 1.40 10.53 0.64
C LEU A 203 2.07 10.82 1.98
N LEU A 204 2.37 12.08 2.26
CA LEU A 204 3.01 12.52 3.49
C LEU A 204 2.14 13.58 4.17
N SER A 205 1.99 13.49 5.47
CA SER A 205 1.27 14.49 6.27
C SER A 205 2.04 14.87 7.53
N VAL A 206 1.79 16.09 8.00
CA VAL A 206 2.31 16.60 9.27
C VAL A 206 1.37 17.68 9.80
N THR A 207 1.28 17.83 11.12
CA THR A 207 0.68 19.01 11.76
C THR A 207 1.78 19.84 12.41
N GLY A 208 2.03 21.04 11.85
CA GLY A 208 2.96 21.99 12.43
C GLY A 208 2.39 22.64 13.69
N SER A 209 3.23 22.84 14.70
CA SER A 209 2.85 23.49 15.96
C SER A 209 3.98 24.38 16.49
N ASP A 210 3.63 25.35 17.34
CA ASP A 210 4.60 26.27 17.92
C ASP A 210 5.41 25.60 19.05
N GLY A 211 6.72 25.87 19.06
CA GLY A 211 7.66 25.45 20.10
C GLY A 211 8.43 24.16 19.82
N ASN A 212 9.24 23.75 20.80
CA ASN A 212 10.16 22.63 20.69
C ASN A 212 9.42 21.28 20.88
N MET A 213 8.69 20.86 19.86
CA MET A 213 7.98 19.57 19.87
C MET A 213 8.84 18.48 19.26
N LEU A 214 8.79 17.28 19.85
CA LEU A 214 9.57 16.12 19.42
C LEU A 214 8.64 14.92 19.21
N SER A 215 8.78 14.30 18.04
CA SER A 215 8.08 13.08 17.62
C SER A 215 8.89 12.35 16.55
N GLY A 216 8.73 11.03 16.46
CA GLY A 216 9.31 10.19 15.42
C GLY A 216 10.79 9.90 15.64
N GLU A 217 11.51 9.69 14.54
CA GLU A 217 12.95 9.46 14.56
C GLU A 217 13.70 10.79 14.58
N LEU A 218 14.42 11.04 15.67
CA LEU A 218 15.20 12.25 15.88
C LEU A 218 16.66 11.98 15.52
N SER A 219 17.30 12.94 14.85
CA SER A 219 18.74 12.93 14.58
C SER A 219 19.38 14.27 14.92
N GLY A 220 20.71 14.30 15.10
CA GLY A 220 21.47 15.53 15.33
C GLY A 220 21.63 15.93 16.81
N THR A 221 21.75 17.24 17.07
CA THR A 221 22.01 17.79 18.41
C THR A 221 20.85 18.69 18.86
N LEU A 222 20.33 18.42 20.06
CA LEU A 222 19.34 19.27 20.72
C LEU A 222 20.02 20.22 21.71
N TYR A 223 19.64 21.50 21.70
CA TYR A 223 20.11 22.47 22.68
C TYR A 223 19.34 22.32 24.00
N SER A 224 19.90 22.82 25.11
CA SER A 224 19.21 22.82 26.41
C SER A 224 17.97 23.72 26.34
N ALA A 225 16.78 23.11 26.39
CA ALA A 225 15.48 23.78 26.38
C ALA A 225 14.39 22.87 26.98
N THR A 226 13.18 23.40 27.14
CA THR A 226 11.99 22.59 27.43
C THR A 226 11.42 22.06 26.12
N TYR A 227 11.21 20.75 26.06
CA TYR A 227 10.63 20.06 24.90
C TYR A 227 9.29 19.43 25.29
N ARG A 228 8.35 19.41 24.35
CA ARG A 228 7.09 18.67 24.50
C ARG A 228 7.14 17.43 23.61
N ILE A 229 6.96 16.26 24.23
CA ILE A 229 6.86 15.00 23.50
C ILE A 229 5.42 14.85 23.01
N THR A 230 5.24 14.69 21.71
CA THR A 230 3.92 14.60 21.04
C THR A 230 3.64 13.21 20.48
N GLY A 231 4.66 12.36 20.36
CA GLY A 231 4.57 10.98 19.92
C GLY A 231 5.72 10.12 20.44
N ASP A 232 5.88 8.94 19.87
CA ASP A 232 7.03 8.08 20.17
C ASP A 232 8.32 8.74 19.70
N ILE A 233 9.42 8.51 20.44
CA ILE A 233 10.75 8.99 20.06
C ILE A 233 11.66 7.81 19.87
N ASN A 234 12.23 7.72 18.66
CA ASN A 234 13.35 6.85 18.37
C ASN A 234 14.61 7.72 18.20
N VAL A 235 15.69 7.38 18.89
CA VAL A 235 16.98 8.07 18.77
C VAL A 235 17.98 7.06 18.21
N ASP A 236 18.41 7.27 16.98
CA ASP A 236 19.52 6.51 16.40
C ASP A 236 20.81 6.88 17.15
N GLY A 237 21.50 5.87 17.69
CA GLY A 237 22.72 6.00 18.49
C GLY A 237 24.02 5.98 17.69
#